data_AF-A0A516P557-F1
#
_entry.id   AF-A0A516P557-F1
#
_cell.length_a   1.000
_cell.length_b   1.000
_cell.length_c   1.000
_cell.angle_alpha   90.00
_cell.angle_beta   90.00
_cell.angle_gamma   90.00
#
_symmetry.space_group_name_H-M   'P 1'
#
loop_
_entity.id
_entity.type
_entity.pdbx_description
1 polymer ?
#
loop_
_entity_poly.entity_id
_entity_poly.type
_entity_poly.pdbx_seq_one_letter_code
_entity_poly.pdbx_strand_id
1 'polypeptide(L)'
;MTFGQFDESFVSVPIIKNEKVVSVMQGIRNKKTNKVFFSHTEDTESISFFQNIIFSKRLLKPLKDTAYPSNNSTSRAYWQPVTSCSTRTLIVGCTQDASGANCTPIVSSTTTCTTTYIFTNDYDDSDDGYYPPDGYTYDGTRPNVTDDEDPCAKAKAGSTRATTTSKSTAFNTAKTTITGMKNGKENGVVFGNVNYETKSTSVQTGGTSSGTLTHTFSDPIADLHNHPGNNPPSTGDLYVLISNQQQFTNYSTRYVVTLNGTTYALVVTDKTAMNIFLKNYPPSITSNPYGGNFVNFPQPLFNEWDDISFYNNDNQEMALSVILDKYNSGIMLTKMDNNGNFKKVNYISNTDTAGTTTYTNTPCPN
;
A
#
# COMPACT_ATOMS: atom_id res chain seq x y z
N MET A 1 -25.25 -21.64 -4.01
CA MET A 1 -24.62 -22.94 -4.28
C MET A 1 -25.69 -24.01 -4.23
N THR A 2 -26.07 -24.58 -5.36
CA THR A 2 -26.97 -25.73 -5.42
C THR A 2 -26.17 -26.99 -5.14
N PHE A 3 -26.36 -27.57 -3.95
CA PHE A 3 -25.86 -28.90 -3.61
C PHE A 3 -26.66 -29.93 -4.40
N GLY A 4 -26.02 -30.67 -5.31
CA GLY A 4 -26.75 -31.66 -6.11
C GLY A 4 -25.95 -32.54 -7.05
N GLN A 5 -24.90 -32.06 -7.71
CA GLN A 5 -24.08 -32.91 -8.59
C GLN A 5 -22.64 -32.39 -8.63
N PHE A 6 -21.74 -33.06 -7.91
CA PHE A 6 -20.30 -32.89 -8.08
C PHE A 6 -19.80 -34.03 -8.98
N ASP A 7 -19.29 -33.71 -10.17
CA ASP A 7 -18.52 -34.65 -11.03
C ASP A 7 -17.07 -34.83 -10.55
N GLU A 8 -16.76 -34.30 -9.37
CA GLU A 8 -15.42 -34.24 -8.82
C GLU A 8 -14.98 -35.63 -8.34
N SER A 9 -13.78 -36.03 -8.77
CA SER A 9 -13.15 -37.31 -8.45
C SER A 9 -12.62 -37.41 -7.02
N PHE A 10 -12.53 -36.28 -6.30
CA PHE A 10 -12.04 -36.22 -4.93
C PHE A 10 -12.60 -35.03 -4.15
N VAL A 11 -12.60 -35.13 -2.81
CA VAL A 11 -12.84 -34.04 -1.85
C VAL A 11 -11.60 -33.88 -0.97
N SER A 12 -11.26 -32.66 -0.58
CA SER A 12 -10.16 -32.38 0.37
C SER A 12 -10.67 -31.57 1.56
N VAL A 13 -10.37 -32.03 2.77
CA VAL A 13 -10.87 -31.46 4.03
C VAL A 13 -9.70 -31.17 4.96
N PRO A 14 -9.48 -29.92 5.38
CA PRO A 14 -8.40 -29.58 6.31
C PRO A 14 -8.72 -30.08 7.73
N ILE A 15 -7.71 -30.62 8.41
CA ILE A 15 -7.76 -30.96 9.83
C ILE A 15 -7.05 -29.85 10.59
N ILE A 16 -7.79 -29.20 11.50
CA ILE A 16 -7.33 -28.00 12.19
C ILE A 16 -7.12 -28.29 13.67
N LYS A 17 -5.99 -27.83 14.22
CA LYS A 17 -5.71 -27.83 15.65
C LYS A 17 -5.03 -26.52 16.03
N ASN A 18 -5.57 -25.81 17.01
CA ASN A 18 -5.04 -24.53 17.51
C ASN A 18 -4.77 -23.51 16.39
N GLU A 19 -5.79 -23.24 15.56
CA GLU A 19 -5.71 -22.29 14.44
C GLU A 19 -4.65 -22.62 13.37
N LYS A 20 -4.17 -23.86 13.36
CA LYS A 20 -3.24 -24.39 12.37
C LYS A 20 -3.86 -25.57 11.65
N VAL A 21 -3.81 -25.57 10.33
CA VAL A 21 -4.04 -26.75 9.52
C VAL A 21 -2.87 -27.69 9.77
N VAL A 22 -3.13 -28.82 10.42
CA VAL A 22 -2.10 -29.81 10.76
C VAL A 22 -1.99 -30.91 9.72
N SER A 23 -3.00 -31.08 8.88
CA SER A 23 -3.04 -32.06 7.81
C SER A 23 -4.30 -31.88 6.96
N VAL A 24 -4.38 -32.60 5.84
CA VAL A 24 -5.54 -32.61 4.95
C VAL A 24 -5.99 -34.05 4.74
N MET A 25 -7.29 -34.29 4.86
CA MET A 25 -7.90 -35.57 4.51
C MET A 25 -8.43 -35.49 3.08
N GLN A 26 -8.06 -36.45 2.25
CA GLN A 26 -8.56 -36.59 0.89
C GLN A 26 -9.55 -37.75 0.83
N GLY A 27 -10.78 -37.48 0.38
CA GLY A 27 -11.78 -38.49 0.06
C GLY A 27 -11.80 -38.72 -1.45
N ILE A 28 -11.33 -39.85 -1.94
CA ILE A 28 -11.27 -40.19 -3.37
C ILE A 28 -12.39 -41.17 -3.70
N ARG A 29 -13.23 -40.84 -4.68
CA ARG A 29 -14.27 -41.77 -5.19
C ARG A 29 -13.72 -42.58 -6.34
N ASN A 30 -13.65 -43.89 -6.18
CA ASN A 30 -13.36 -44.79 -7.29
C ASN A 30 -14.60 -44.90 -8.19
N LYS A 31 -14.58 -44.23 -9.35
CA LYS A 31 -15.71 -44.19 -10.29
C LYS A 31 -16.13 -45.58 -10.82
N LYS A 32 -15.25 -46.59 -10.79
CA LYS A 32 -15.55 -47.96 -11.26
C LYS A 32 -16.26 -48.81 -10.19
N THR A 33 -15.87 -48.67 -8.93
CA THR A 33 -16.41 -49.48 -7.82
C THR A 33 -17.43 -48.73 -6.97
N ASN A 34 -17.60 -47.43 -7.23
CA ASN A 34 -18.39 -46.48 -6.44
C ASN A 34 -18.04 -46.44 -4.94
N LYS A 35 -16.85 -46.92 -4.57
CA LYS A 35 -16.33 -46.87 -3.20
C LYS A 35 -15.57 -45.57 -2.97
N VAL A 36 -15.64 -45.05 -1.75
CA VAL A 36 -14.89 -43.87 -1.31
C VAL A 36 -13.75 -44.33 -0.42
N PHE A 37 -12.55 -43.83 -0.69
CA PHE A 37 -11.35 -44.08 0.09
C PHE A 37 -10.91 -42.79 0.75
N PHE A 38 -10.50 -42.87 2.01
CA PHE A 38 -9.96 -41.74 2.75
C PHE A 38 -8.46 -41.95 2.91
N SER A 39 -7.68 -40.98 2.47
CA SER A 39 -6.26 -40.89 2.76
C SER A 39 -5.97 -39.63 3.54
N HIS A 40 -5.00 -39.72 4.42
CA HIS A 40 -4.48 -38.58 5.15
C HIS A 40 -3.21 -38.12 4.46
N THR A 41 -3.09 -36.81 4.23
CA THR A 41 -1.87 -36.22 3.69
C THR A 41 -1.36 -35.13 4.62
N GLU A 42 -0.07 -35.21 4.91
CA GLU A 42 0.71 -34.16 5.56
C GLU A 42 1.46 -33.30 4.54
N ASP A 43 1.03 -33.37 3.27
CA ASP A 43 1.58 -32.57 2.17
C ASP A 43 1.58 -31.08 2.53
N THR A 44 2.78 -30.48 2.50
CA THR A 44 3.01 -29.11 2.93
C THR A 44 2.33 -28.09 2.03
N GLU A 45 2.14 -28.40 0.74
CA GLU A 45 1.44 -27.51 -0.19
C GLU A 45 -0.05 -27.45 0.12
N SER A 46 -0.70 -28.60 0.30
CA SER A 46 -2.11 -28.70 0.67
C SER A 46 -2.38 -28.06 2.03
N ILE A 47 -1.52 -28.30 3.01
CA ILE A 47 -1.61 -27.64 4.32
C ILE A 47 -1.47 -26.13 4.18
N SER A 48 -0.46 -25.65 3.42
CA SER A 48 -0.23 -24.22 3.20
C SER A 48 -1.40 -23.56 2.48
N PHE A 49 -1.98 -24.22 1.46
CA PHE A 49 -3.15 -23.75 0.74
C PHE A 49 -4.34 -23.52 1.69
N PHE A 50 -4.71 -24.54 2.48
CA PHE A 50 -5.82 -24.41 3.43
C PHE A 50 -5.49 -23.47 4.59
N GLN A 51 -4.24 -23.43 5.05
CA GLN A 51 -3.80 -22.47 6.07
C GLN A 51 -4.01 -21.04 5.58
N ASN A 52 -3.65 -20.77 4.33
CA ASN A 52 -3.84 -19.47 3.72
C ASN A 52 -5.32 -19.18 3.49
N ILE A 53 -6.12 -20.09 2.95
CA ILE A 53 -7.56 -19.81 2.73
C ILE A 53 -8.33 -19.56 4.04
N ILE A 54 -8.08 -20.37 5.07
CA ILE A 54 -8.86 -20.33 6.31
C ILE A 54 -8.40 -19.21 7.23
N PHE A 55 -7.08 -18.99 7.32
CA PHE A 55 -6.48 -18.09 8.31
C PHE A 55 -5.78 -16.88 7.71
N SER A 56 -5.55 -16.81 6.39
CA SER A 56 -5.06 -15.56 5.79
C SER A 56 -6.19 -14.54 5.74
N LYS A 57 -5.91 -13.36 6.30
CA LYS A 57 -6.77 -12.18 6.17
C LYS A 57 -6.82 -11.62 4.74
N ARG A 58 -6.04 -12.17 3.80
CA ARG A 58 -5.80 -11.60 2.46
C ARG A 58 -6.78 -12.07 1.36
N LEU A 59 -7.57 -13.13 1.55
CA LEU A 59 -8.27 -13.78 0.43
C LEU A 59 -9.74 -13.37 0.21
N LEU A 60 -10.29 -12.43 0.98
CA LEU A 60 -11.67 -11.98 0.79
C LEU A 60 -11.67 -10.54 0.27
N LYS A 61 -11.67 -10.38 -1.07
CA LYS A 61 -12.26 -9.17 -1.66
C LYS A 61 -13.73 -9.15 -1.21
N PRO A 62 -14.26 -8.05 -0.64
CA PRO A 62 -15.70 -7.94 -0.47
C PRO A 62 -16.35 -8.13 -1.84
N LEU A 63 -17.39 -8.97 -1.91
CA LEU A 63 -18.26 -9.01 -3.08
C LEU A 63 -18.71 -7.57 -3.33
N LYS A 64 -18.63 -7.10 -4.58
CA LYS A 64 -19.21 -5.81 -4.96
C LYS A 64 -20.68 -5.85 -4.57
N ASP A 65 -21.03 -5.19 -3.47
CA ASP A 65 -22.43 -4.86 -3.22
C ASP A 65 -22.87 -3.96 -4.36
N THR A 66 -23.78 -4.49 -5.18
CA THR A 66 -24.60 -3.66 -6.04
C THR A 66 -25.52 -2.90 -5.11
N ALA A 67 -25.11 -1.68 -4.74
CA ALA A 67 -25.97 -0.77 -4.03
C ALA A 67 -27.24 -0.58 -4.88
N TYR A 68 -28.38 -1.04 -4.37
CA TYR A 68 -29.69 -0.65 -4.87
C TYR A 68 -29.91 0.81 -4.44
N PRO A 69 -29.95 1.79 -5.36
CA PRO A 69 -30.28 3.15 -4.97
C PRO A 69 -31.73 3.15 -4.46
N SER A 70 -31.94 3.47 -3.19
CA SER A 70 -33.27 3.81 -2.70
C SER A 70 -33.62 5.17 -3.27
N ASN A 71 -34.36 5.15 -4.36
CA ASN A 71 -35.10 6.23 -4.97
C ASN A 71 -36.10 6.80 -3.95
N ASN A 72 -35.62 7.74 -3.13
CA ASN A 72 -36.44 8.80 -2.58
C ASN A 72 -35.61 10.08 -2.48
N SER A 73 -35.93 10.98 -3.40
CA SER A 73 -35.48 12.34 -3.51
C SER A 73 -35.62 13.12 -2.21
N THR A 74 -34.53 13.72 -1.74
CA THR A 74 -34.42 15.16 -1.45
C THR A 74 -32.94 15.49 -1.36
N SER A 75 -32.52 16.41 -2.22
CA SER A 75 -31.17 16.89 -2.43
C SER A 75 -30.50 17.39 -1.15
N ARG A 76 -29.76 16.50 -0.48
CA ARG A 76 -28.74 16.84 0.53
C ARG A 76 -27.59 15.85 0.43
N ALA A 77 -26.37 16.35 0.24
CA ALA A 77 -25.17 15.56 0.42
C ALA A 77 -25.16 15.01 1.85
N TYR A 78 -25.34 13.70 1.99
CA TYR A 78 -25.32 13.02 3.27
C TYR A 78 -24.15 12.04 3.28
N TRP A 79 -23.41 12.00 4.38
CA TRP A 79 -22.52 10.90 4.66
C TRP A 79 -23.37 9.64 4.77
N GLN A 80 -23.40 8.83 3.72
CA GLN A 80 -24.13 7.58 3.77
C GLN A 80 -23.22 6.55 4.44
N PRO A 81 -23.63 6.02 5.60
CA PRO A 81 -22.92 4.91 6.21
C PRO A 81 -23.08 3.71 5.29
N VAL A 82 -22.01 3.32 4.62
CA VAL A 82 -21.95 2.07 3.89
C VAL A 82 -21.40 1.03 4.85
N THR A 83 -22.32 0.24 5.37
CA THR A 83 -22.00 -0.88 6.23
C THR A 83 -21.71 -2.10 5.37
N SER A 84 -20.43 -2.41 5.20
CA SER A 84 -20.01 -3.67 4.59
C SER A 84 -20.00 -4.76 5.66
N CYS A 85 -20.84 -5.77 5.49
CA CYS A 85 -20.88 -6.93 6.38
C CYS A 85 -20.22 -8.13 5.70
N SER A 86 -19.28 -8.77 6.39
CA SER A 86 -18.74 -10.07 5.99
C SER A 86 -19.29 -11.14 6.91
N THR A 87 -20.07 -12.06 6.35
CA THR A 87 -20.57 -13.24 7.07
C THR A 87 -19.70 -14.44 6.75
N ARG A 88 -19.05 -14.97 7.79
CA ARG A 88 -18.35 -16.25 7.73
C ARG A 88 -19.29 -17.33 8.19
N THR A 89 -19.61 -18.27 7.31
CA THR A 89 -20.46 -19.42 7.63
C THR A 89 -19.59 -20.66 7.70
N LEU A 90 -19.46 -21.23 8.89
CA LEU A 90 -18.93 -22.58 9.09
C LEU A 90 -20.09 -23.56 8.98
N ILE A 91 -20.04 -24.41 7.96
CA ILE A 91 -20.97 -25.52 7.79
C ILE A 91 -20.20 -26.79 8.13
N VAL A 92 -20.48 -27.36 9.30
CA VAL A 92 -19.98 -28.68 9.68
C VAL A 92 -21.03 -29.69 9.27
N GLY A 93 -20.60 -30.76 8.59
CA GLY A 93 -21.46 -31.87 8.19
C GLY A 93 -22.15 -32.55 9.39
N CYS A 94 -22.95 -33.57 9.11
CA CYS A 94 -23.74 -34.28 10.12
C CYS A 94 -22.83 -34.90 11.21
N THR A 95 -23.11 -34.65 12.48
CA THR A 95 -22.62 -35.51 13.56
C THR A 95 -23.40 -36.84 13.52
N GLN A 96 -22.73 -37.94 13.88
CA GLN A 96 -23.09 -39.34 13.55
C GLN A 96 -24.47 -39.85 14.01
N ASP A 97 -25.27 -39.05 14.72
CA ASP A 97 -26.47 -39.54 15.39
C ASP A 97 -27.76 -39.35 14.56
N ALA A 98 -27.71 -38.66 13.42
CA ALA A 98 -28.86 -38.47 12.54
C ALA A 98 -28.98 -39.61 11.51
N SER A 99 -29.40 -40.80 11.97
CA SER A 99 -29.65 -41.99 11.14
C SER A 99 -30.97 -41.94 10.33
N GLY A 100 -31.49 -40.75 10.02
CA GLY A 100 -32.69 -40.56 9.21
C GLY A 100 -32.46 -39.49 8.15
N ALA A 101 -33.15 -39.59 7.02
CA ALA A 101 -33.03 -38.77 5.81
C ALA A 101 -33.17 -37.23 5.96
N ASN A 102 -33.20 -36.72 7.20
CA ASN A 102 -33.23 -35.30 7.54
C ASN A 102 -31.98 -34.95 8.37
N CYS A 103 -30.80 -34.99 7.74
CA CYS A 103 -29.64 -34.35 8.34
C CYS A 103 -29.74 -32.84 8.16
N THR A 104 -29.78 -32.12 9.28
CA THR A 104 -29.63 -30.65 9.29
C THR A 104 -28.17 -30.35 9.64
N PRO A 105 -27.38 -29.74 8.73
CA PRO A 105 -25.98 -29.44 9.01
C PRO A 105 -25.85 -28.46 10.18
N ILE A 106 -24.76 -28.59 10.94
CA ILE A 106 -24.44 -27.62 11.99
C ILE A 106 -23.86 -26.40 11.30
N VAL A 107 -24.67 -25.34 11.25
CA VAL A 107 -24.29 -24.07 10.64
C VAL A 107 -24.00 -23.09 11.77
N SER A 108 -22.76 -22.60 11.85
CA SER A 108 -22.38 -21.49 12.69
C SER A 108 -21.99 -20.32 11.78
N SER A 109 -22.60 -19.16 11.99
CA SER A 109 -22.30 -17.96 11.20
C SER A 109 -21.82 -16.85 12.11
N THR A 110 -20.75 -16.17 11.71
CA THR A 110 -20.28 -14.95 12.36
C THR A 110 -20.27 -13.84 11.33
N THR A 111 -21.06 -12.80 11.59
CA THR A 111 -21.12 -11.61 10.74
C THR A 111 -20.35 -10.48 11.40
N THR A 112 -19.33 -9.97 10.72
CA THR A 112 -18.61 -8.76 11.12
C THR A 112 -18.97 -7.65 10.17
N CYS A 113 -19.53 -6.57 10.68
CA CYS A 113 -19.87 -5.39 9.91
C CYS A 113 -18.88 -4.26 10.17
N THR A 114 -18.47 -3.59 9.11
CA THR A 114 -17.66 -2.37 9.19
C THR A 114 -18.42 -1.27 8.47
N THR A 115 -18.73 -0.21 9.20
CA THR A 115 -19.35 0.99 8.64
C THR A 115 -18.26 1.94 8.21
N THR A 116 -18.16 2.15 6.90
CA THR A 116 -17.36 3.23 6.32
C THR A 116 -18.32 4.30 5.82
N TYR A 117 -17.91 5.56 5.89
CA TYR A 117 -18.71 6.64 5.35
C TYR A 117 -18.22 6.92 3.93
N ILE A 118 -19.07 6.64 2.94
CA ILE A 118 -18.76 6.86 1.54
C ILE A 118 -19.54 8.09 1.09
N PHE A 119 -18.87 8.96 0.36
CA PHE A 119 -19.48 10.14 -0.23
C PHE A 119 -20.02 9.77 -1.61
N THR A 120 -21.35 9.75 -1.77
CA THR A 120 -22.00 9.52 -3.06
C THR A 120 -22.47 10.86 -3.62
N ASN A 121 -21.84 11.30 -4.71
CA ASN A 121 -22.29 12.45 -5.48
C ASN A 121 -23.17 11.94 -6.60
N ASP A 122 -24.48 11.91 -6.36
CA ASP A 122 -25.46 11.82 -7.45
C ASP A 122 -25.67 13.26 -7.94
N TYR A 123 -24.77 13.72 -8.81
CA TYR A 123 -24.89 15.04 -9.44
C TYR A 123 -25.67 14.85 -10.74
N ASP A 124 -26.98 15.10 -10.66
CA ASP A 124 -27.82 15.34 -11.83
C ASP A 124 -27.48 16.75 -12.33
N ASP A 125 -26.85 16.81 -13.50
CA ASP A 125 -26.29 18.01 -14.10
C ASP A 125 -27.41 18.86 -14.72
N SER A 126 -28.02 19.69 -13.87
CA SER A 126 -28.69 20.92 -14.28
C SER A 126 -28.09 22.03 -13.42
N ASP A 127 -27.33 22.97 -14.00
CA ASP A 127 -27.95 23.86 -14.98
C ASP A 127 -28.73 24.93 -14.20
N ASP A 128 -28.12 25.97 -13.61
CA ASP A 128 -28.75 27.22 -13.09
C ASP A 128 -27.94 27.88 -11.96
N GLY A 129 -27.10 28.86 -12.33
CA GLY A 129 -26.26 29.62 -11.41
C GLY A 129 -26.98 30.66 -10.52
N TYR A 130 -26.47 30.85 -9.30
CA TYR A 130 -26.51 32.13 -8.57
C TYR A 130 -25.53 32.10 -7.38
N TYR A 131 -24.54 32.99 -7.37
CA TYR A 131 -23.63 33.20 -6.22
C TYR A 131 -24.18 34.27 -5.27
N PRO A 132 -24.18 34.02 -3.95
CA PRO A 132 -24.00 35.07 -2.95
C PRO A 132 -22.77 34.81 -2.05
N PRO A 133 -22.32 35.83 -1.29
CA PRO A 133 -20.98 35.88 -0.71
C PRO A 133 -20.90 35.19 0.65
N ASP A 134 -19.67 34.79 0.99
CA ASP A 134 -19.16 34.28 2.27
C ASP A 134 -19.42 32.79 2.58
N GLY A 135 -18.32 32.02 2.56
CA GLY A 135 -18.21 30.72 3.24
C GLY A 135 -18.01 29.52 2.32
N TYR A 136 -16.76 29.29 1.95
CA TYR A 136 -16.18 28.03 1.43
C TYR A 136 -17.14 27.12 0.64
N THR A 137 -17.37 27.48 -0.61
CA THR A 137 -17.84 26.55 -1.63
C THR A 137 -16.78 25.47 -1.82
N TYR A 138 -17.07 24.27 -1.32
CA TYR A 138 -16.46 23.04 -1.83
C TYR A 138 -17.02 22.84 -3.22
N ASP A 139 -16.32 23.44 -4.18
CA ASP A 139 -16.48 23.15 -5.59
C ASP A 139 -16.25 21.64 -5.77
N GLY A 140 -17.35 20.92 -6.04
CA GLY A 140 -17.37 19.50 -6.35
C GLY A 140 -16.70 19.16 -7.67
N THR A 141 -16.02 20.10 -8.32
CA THR A 141 -14.95 19.74 -9.23
C THR A 141 -13.98 18.84 -8.43
N ARG A 142 -13.80 17.59 -8.88
CA ARG A 142 -12.43 17.05 -8.93
C ARG A 142 -11.58 18.26 -9.28
N PRO A 143 -10.53 18.64 -8.51
CA PRO A 143 -9.62 19.65 -9.02
C PRO A 143 -9.41 19.24 -10.46
N ASN A 144 -9.70 20.16 -11.37
CA ASN A 144 -9.41 19.97 -12.77
C ASN A 144 -7.90 19.78 -12.72
N VAL A 145 -7.47 18.52 -12.54
CA VAL A 145 -6.11 18.08 -12.70
C VAL A 145 -5.99 18.43 -14.15
N THR A 146 -5.41 19.59 -14.42
CA THR A 146 -5.07 19.97 -15.77
C THR A 146 -4.47 18.72 -16.36
N ASP A 147 -5.20 18.12 -17.30
CA ASP A 147 -4.72 16.97 -18.03
C ASP A 147 -3.28 17.30 -18.47
N ASP A 148 -2.42 16.28 -18.41
CA ASP A 148 -1.18 16.22 -19.17
C ASP A 148 0.04 17.03 -18.74
N GLU A 149 0.20 17.43 -17.48
CA GLU A 149 1.59 17.69 -17.04
C GLU A 149 2.35 16.37 -16.89
N ASP A 150 3.18 16.09 -17.91
CA ASP A 150 4.16 15.00 -17.97
C ASP A 150 4.77 14.73 -16.59
N PRO A 151 4.61 13.51 -16.03
CA PRO A 151 5.19 13.15 -14.74
C PRO A 151 6.70 13.45 -14.64
N CYS A 152 7.43 13.36 -15.75
CA CYS A 152 8.85 13.72 -15.82
C CYS A 152 9.08 15.23 -15.66
N ALA A 153 8.25 16.07 -16.26
CA ALA A 153 8.33 17.52 -16.13
C ALA A 153 8.09 17.95 -14.67
N LYS A 154 7.07 17.39 -14.01
CA LYS A 154 6.77 17.65 -12.59
C LYS A 154 7.91 17.27 -11.65
N ALA A 155 8.63 16.19 -11.96
CA ALA A 155 9.76 15.75 -11.14
C ALA A 155 10.98 16.67 -11.22
N LYS A 156 11.14 17.42 -12.32
CA LYS A 156 12.41 18.06 -12.70
C LYS A 156 13.02 18.92 -11.60
N ALA A 157 12.21 19.77 -10.97
CA ALA A 157 12.70 20.66 -9.91
C ALA A 157 13.13 19.88 -8.66
N GLY A 158 12.34 18.88 -8.25
CA GLY A 158 12.66 17.99 -7.13
C GLY A 158 13.92 17.17 -7.38
N SER A 159 14.02 16.54 -8.55
CA SER A 159 15.20 15.81 -9.02
C SER A 159 16.46 16.68 -9.08
N THR A 160 16.33 17.93 -9.53
CA THR A 160 17.46 18.88 -9.58
C THR A 160 17.95 19.24 -8.19
N ARG A 161 17.04 19.51 -7.24
CA ARG A 161 17.42 19.74 -5.82
C ARG A 161 18.10 18.51 -5.23
N ALA A 162 17.51 17.33 -5.46
CA ALA A 162 18.06 16.07 -4.98
C ALA A 162 19.51 15.84 -5.48
N THR A 163 19.71 16.07 -6.78
CA THR A 163 21.02 16.00 -7.45
C THR A 163 22.01 17.03 -6.92
N THR A 164 21.54 18.25 -6.63
CA THR A 164 22.42 19.32 -6.14
C THR A 164 22.94 18.99 -4.74
N THR A 165 22.06 18.60 -3.82
CA THR A 165 22.44 18.20 -2.47
C THR A 165 23.34 16.96 -2.49
N SER A 166 23.07 15.99 -3.36
CA SER A 166 23.89 14.77 -3.43
C SER A 166 25.31 14.97 -3.95
N LYS A 167 25.56 16.09 -4.64
CA LYS A 167 26.90 16.49 -5.08
C LYS A 167 27.72 17.17 -3.99
N SER A 168 27.10 17.49 -2.83
CA SER A 168 27.82 18.11 -1.71
C SER A 168 28.78 17.13 -1.03
N THR A 169 29.88 17.66 -0.47
CA THR A 169 30.80 16.88 0.36
C THR A 169 30.10 16.24 1.55
N ALA A 170 29.19 16.99 2.21
CA ALA A 170 28.44 16.48 3.36
C ALA A 170 27.60 15.24 3.03
N PHE A 171 26.92 15.24 1.87
CA PHE A 171 26.17 14.07 1.42
C PHE A 171 27.08 12.87 1.15
N ASN A 172 28.18 13.08 0.42
CA ASN A 172 29.11 12.00 0.07
C ASN A 172 29.75 11.39 1.31
N THR A 173 30.20 12.22 2.26
CA THR A 173 30.73 11.75 3.55
C THR A 173 29.68 10.94 4.30
N ALA A 174 28.45 11.46 4.45
CA ALA A 174 27.39 10.77 5.15
C ALA A 174 27.03 9.42 4.50
N LYS A 175 26.88 9.39 3.17
CA LYS A 175 26.61 8.17 2.40
C LYS A 175 27.70 7.13 2.60
N THR A 176 28.97 7.51 2.48
CA THR A 176 30.10 6.60 2.71
C THR A 176 30.13 6.09 4.15
N THR A 177 29.92 6.95 5.15
CA THR A 177 29.93 6.53 6.56
C THR A 177 28.78 5.55 6.85
N ILE A 178 27.55 5.90 6.48
CA ILE A 178 26.35 5.09 6.71
C ILE A 178 26.48 3.71 6.05
N THR A 179 26.88 3.66 4.77
CA THR A 179 27.05 2.38 4.05
C THR A 179 28.21 1.53 4.60
N GLY A 180 29.20 2.16 5.24
CA GLY A 180 30.31 1.48 5.90
C GLY A 180 29.95 0.80 7.23
N MET A 181 28.87 1.22 7.93
CA MET A 181 28.59 0.75 9.29
C MET A 181 28.15 -0.71 9.38
N LYS A 182 27.42 -1.24 8.38
CA LYS A 182 27.00 -2.66 8.27
C LYS A 182 26.53 -3.32 9.57
N ASN A 183 25.82 -2.58 10.43
CA ASN A 183 25.40 -3.00 11.77
C ASN A 183 23.99 -3.64 11.81
N GLY A 184 23.39 -3.89 10.64
CA GLY A 184 22.02 -4.41 10.53
C GLY A 184 20.93 -3.44 10.98
N LYS A 185 21.26 -2.16 11.17
CA LYS A 185 20.35 -1.10 11.61
C LYS A 185 20.23 0.00 10.57
N GLU A 186 19.17 0.79 10.70
CA GLU A 186 19.06 2.06 9.99
C GLU A 186 19.96 3.09 10.66
N ASN A 187 20.76 3.77 9.85
CA ASN A 187 21.63 4.86 10.27
C ASN A 187 21.33 6.04 9.34
N GLY A 188 21.29 7.24 9.90
CA GLY A 188 20.95 8.42 9.11
C GLY A 188 21.56 9.72 9.60
N VAL A 189 21.40 10.75 8.78
CA VAL A 189 21.82 12.13 9.04
C VAL A 189 20.74 13.09 8.57
N VAL A 190 20.68 14.27 9.19
CA VAL A 190 19.89 15.39 8.67
C VAL A 190 20.82 16.38 7.96
N PHE A 191 20.35 16.97 6.87
CA PHE A 191 21.04 18.04 6.15
C PHE A 191 20.38 19.38 6.37
N GLY A 192 21.21 20.42 6.47
CA GLY A 192 20.78 21.82 6.50
C GLY A 192 21.77 22.70 5.75
N ASN A 193 21.32 23.91 5.41
CA ASN A 193 22.19 24.92 4.79
C ASN A 193 22.75 25.84 5.88
N VAL A 194 24.08 25.94 5.95
CA VAL A 194 24.79 26.86 6.84
C VAL A 194 25.75 27.67 5.98
N ASN A 195 25.57 28.99 5.94
CA ASN A 195 26.36 29.89 5.09
C ASN A 195 26.39 29.45 3.61
N TYR A 196 25.23 29.10 3.05
CA TYR A 196 25.06 28.60 1.67
C TYR A 196 25.76 27.27 1.35
N GLU A 197 26.30 26.58 2.35
CA GLU A 197 26.86 25.24 2.20
C GLU A 197 25.96 24.19 2.85
N THR A 198 25.76 23.07 2.17
CA THR A 198 25.13 21.89 2.77
C THR A 198 26.03 21.32 3.85
N LYS A 199 25.50 21.20 5.08
CA LYS A 199 26.11 20.50 6.21
C LYS A 199 25.22 19.33 6.63
N SER A 200 25.81 18.35 7.29
CA SER A 200 25.08 17.24 7.90
C SER A 200 25.28 17.22 9.41
N THR A 201 24.34 16.60 10.13
CA THR A 201 24.61 16.12 11.49
C THR A 201 25.66 15.01 11.48
N SER A 202 26.10 14.58 12.67
CA SER A 202 26.71 13.27 12.84
C SER A 202 25.73 12.14 12.47
N VAL A 203 26.27 10.97 12.14
CA VAL A 203 25.47 9.77 11.90
C VAL A 203 24.79 9.33 13.19
N GLN A 204 23.49 9.09 13.11
CA GLN A 204 22.65 8.63 14.20
C GLN A 204 22.14 7.23 13.87
N THR A 205 22.13 6.36 14.87
CA THR A 205 21.75 4.94 14.72
C THR A 205 20.36 4.71 15.27
N GLY A 206 19.45 4.22 14.42
CA GLY A 206 18.12 3.76 14.78
C GLY A 206 18.06 2.28 15.18
N GLY A 207 16.86 1.72 15.08
CA GLY A 207 16.58 0.30 15.15
C GLY A 207 16.76 -0.40 13.80
N THR A 208 16.17 -1.60 13.67
CA THR A 208 16.27 -2.44 12.46
C THR A 208 15.35 -2.00 11.32
N SER A 209 14.35 -1.16 11.62
CA SER A 209 13.28 -0.77 10.69
C SER A 209 12.71 0.63 10.97
N SER A 210 13.33 1.38 11.88
CA SER A 210 12.94 2.75 12.20
C SER A 210 14.05 3.46 12.96
N GLY A 211 14.09 4.78 12.91
CA GLY A 211 14.96 5.61 13.72
C GLY A 211 14.44 7.04 13.80
N THR A 212 14.80 7.75 14.87
CA THR A 212 14.54 9.19 15.00
C THR A 212 15.84 9.93 14.75
N LEU A 213 15.83 10.85 13.80
CA LEU A 213 16.96 11.75 13.55
C LEU A 213 16.72 13.07 14.28
N THR A 214 17.72 13.53 15.02
CA THR A 214 17.72 14.84 15.69
C THR A 214 18.66 15.81 14.97
N HIS A 215 18.40 17.11 15.06
CA HIS A 215 19.25 18.14 14.45
C HIS A 215 19.13 19.48 15.17
N THR A 216 20.08 20.38 14.90
CA THR A 216 20.09 21.76 15.40
C THR A 216 19.88 22.79 14.28
N PHE A 217 19.70 22.34 13.03
CA PHE A 217 19.36 23.23 11.93
C PHE A 217 18.00 23.89 12.19
N SER A 218 17.93 25.21 12.03
CA SER A 218 16.68 25.96 12.16
C SER A 218 15.67 25.62 11.06
N ASP A 219 16.17 25.28 9.87
CA ASP A 219 15.36 24.89 8.72
C ASP A 219 16.13 23.81 7.92
N PRO A 220 16.06 22.53 8.35
CA PRO A 220 16.67 21.42 7.62
C PRO A 220 16.05 21.28 6.22
N ILE A 221 16.84 20.78 5.27
CA ILE A 221 16.43 20.70 3.86
C ILE A 221 16.15 19.26 3.40
N ALA A 222 16.76 18.28 4.07
CA ALA A 222 16.66 16.88 3.71
C ALA A 222 17.19 15.97 4.83
N ASP A 223 17.00 14.67 4.67
CA ASP A 223 17.72 13.64 5.43
C ASP A 223 18.17 12.49 4.53
N LEU A 224 19.15 11.72 5.00
CA LEU A 224 19.62 10.50 4.36
C LEU A 224 19.69 9.39 5.39
N HIS A 225 19.15 8.21 5.07
CA HIS A 225 19.36 6.99 5.84
C HIS A 225 19.63 5.78 4.95
N ASN A 226 20.11 4.68 5.55
CA ASN A 226 20.16 3.39 4.87
C ASN A 226 18.99 2.48 5.21
N HIS A 227 18.64 1.64 4.25
CA HIS A 227 17.93 0.40 4.51
C HIS A 227 18.95 -0.74 4.71
N PRO A 228 18.81 -1.56 5.77
CA PRO A 228 19.66 -2.73 5.98
C PRO A 228 19.53 -3.80 4.89
N GLY A 229 18.41 -3.77 4.14
CA GLY A 229 18.15 -4.62 2.98
C GLY A 229 18.24 -3.87 1.63
N ASN A 230 17.86 -4.55 0.56
CA ASN A 230 17.81 -3.99 -0.80
C ASN A 230 16.43 -3.39 -1.15
N ASN A 231 15.67 -2.98 -0.14
CA ASN A 231 14.32 -2.47 -0.34
C ASN A 231 14.35 -0.98 -0.73
N PRO A 232 13.54 -0.54 -1.70
CA PRO A 232 13.36 0.88 -2.01
C PRO A 232 12.73 1.64 -0.81
N PRO A 233 12.55 2.97 -0.90
CA PRO A 233 11.81 3.71 0.12
C PRO A 233 10.45 3.09 0.42
N SER A 234 10.08 3.07 1.70
CA SER A 234 8.82 2.55 2.20
C SER A 234 7.74 3.63 2.26
N THR A 235 6.50 3.23 2.55
CA THR A 235 5.43 4.16 2.95
C THR A 235 5.77 4.93 4.22
N GLY A 236 6.52 4.33 5.15
CA GLY A 236 7.02 5.04 6.33
C GLY A 236 7.92 6.21 5.96
N ASP A 237 8.80 6.02 4.98
CA ASP A 237 9.67 7.09 4.48
C ASP A 237 8.88 8.23 3.85
N LEU A 238 7.84 7.90 3.08
CA LEU A 238 6.92 8.88 2.50
C LEU A 238 6.27 9.75 3.58
N TYR A 239 5.66 9.13 4.59
CA TYR A 239 4.95 9.89 5.62
C TYR A 239 5.89 10.65 6.56
N VAL A 240 7.13 10.17 6.78
CA VAL A 240 8.17 10.94 7.49
C VAL A 240 8.57 12.18 6.69
N LEU A 241 8.76 12.07 5.37
CA LEU A 241 9.01 13.23 4.51
C LEU A 241 7.88 14.25 4.61
N ILE A 242 6.61 13.81 4.52
CA ILE A 242 5.45 14.70 4.64
C ILE A 242 5.45 15.40 6.00
N SER A 243 5.64 14.67 7.10
CA SER A 243 5.67 15.22 8.46
C SER A 243 6.77 16.27 8.64
N ASN A 244 7.97 16.00 8.12
CA ASN A 244 9.08 16.94 8.20
C ASN A 244 8.86 18.18 7.32
N GLN A 245 8.27 18.02 6.13
CA GLN A 245 7.89 19.15 5.27
C GLN A 245 6.88 20.06 5.97
N GLN A 246 5.90 19.50 6.71
CA GLN A 246 4.92 20.30 7.46
C GLN A 246 5.55 21.11 8.58
N GLN A 247 6.62 20.62 9.20
CA GLN A 247 7.35 21.31 10.26
C GLN A 247 8.39 22.31 9.72
N PHE A 248 9.03 21.99 8.60
CA PHE A 248 10.14 22.74 8.03
C PHE A 248 9.89 23.01 6.55
N THR A 249 9.72 24.28 6.20
CA THR A 249 9.25 24.66 4.86
C THR A 249 10.23 24.25 3.76
N ASN A 250 11.53 24.29 4.03
CA ASN A 250 12.57 23.91 3.06
C ASN A 250 12.90 22.41 3.04
N TYR A 251 12.33 21.62 3.96
CA TYR A 251 12.52 20.19 3.99
C TYR A 251 11.74 19.53 2.86
N SER A 252 12.45 19.09 1.81
CA SER A 252 11.80 18.69 0.55
C SER A 252 12.30 17.36 -0.01
N THR A 253 13.29 16.73 0.63
CA THR A 253 13.90 15.50 0.11
C THR A 253 14.24 14.52 1.22
N ARG A 254 13.93 13.24 1.02
CA ARG A 254 14.38 12.13 1.86
C ARG A 254 15.14 11.14 1.01
N TYR A 255 16.43 10.94 1.31
CA TYR A 255 17.28 9.98 0.60
C TYR A 255 17.31 8.64 1.30
N VAL A 256 17.31 7.58 0.51
CA VAL A 256 17.46 6.20 1.01
C VAL A 256 18.56 5.52 0.24
N VAL A 257 19.53 4.95 0.95
CA VAL A 257 20.59 4.12 0.36
C VAL A 257 20.38 2.66 0.76
N THR A 258 20.24 1.79 -0.22
CA THR A 258 20.07 0.36 0.00
C THR A 258 21.41 -0.33 0.25
N LEU A 259 21.36 -1.58 0.74
CA LEU A 259 22.56 -2.38 1.01
C LEU A 259 23.49 -2.53 -0.21
N ASN A 260 22.94 -2.67 -1.42
CA ASN A 260 23.72 -2.74 -2.66
C ASN A 260 24.19 -1.37 -3.20
N GLY A 261 23.97 -0.29 -2.46
CA GLY A 261 24.40 1.06 -2.82
C GLY A 261 23.43 1.83 -3.73
N THR A 262 22.32 1.23 -4.15
CA THR A 262 21.27 1.94 -4.89
C THR A 262 20.77 3.09 -4.04
N THR A 263 20.67 4.28 -4.63
CA THR A 263 20.27 5.50 -3.92
C THR A 263 18.98 6.03 -4.52
N TYR A 264 17.97 6.19 -3.68
CA TYR A 264 16.68 6.78 -4.01
C TYR A 264 16.53 8.13 -3.31
N ALA A 265 15.63 8.95 -3.85
CA ALA A 265 15.14 10.12 -3.14
C ALA A 265 13.63 10.27 -3.35
N LEU A 266 12.89 10.41 -2.26
CA LEU A 266 11.53 10.94 -2.29
C LEU A 266 11.64 12.47 -2.29
N VAL A 267 11.03 13.12 -3.29
CA VAL A 267 11.12 14.57 -3.48
C VAL A 267 9.73 15.20 -3.48
N VAL A 268 9.56 16.26 -2.71
CA VAL A 268 8.35 17.09 -2.76
C VAL A 268 8.38 17.92 -4.04
N THR A 269 7.38 17.75 -4.89
CA THR A 269 7.23 18.46 -6.17
C THR A 269 6.15 19.54 -6.09
N ASP A 270 5.09 19.28 -5.33
CA ASP A 270 3.99 20.21 -5.09
C ASP A 270 3.49 20.04 -3.65
N LYS A 271 3.69 21.09 -2.83
CA LYS A 271 3.29 21.09 -1.41
C LYS A 271 1.77 21.09 -1.24
N THR A 272 1.04 21.74 -2.14
CA THR A 272 -0.42 21.78 -2.09
C THR A 272 -0.99 20.40 -2.40
N ALA A 273 -0.53 19.77 -3.48
CA ALA A 273 -0.92 18.41 -3.84
C ALA A 273 -0.54 17.39 -2.74
N MET A 274 0.63 17.56 -2.12
CA MET A 274 1.05 16.74 -0.97
C MET A 274 0.12 16.85 0.23
N ASN A 275 -0.32 18.06 0.58
CA ASN A 275 -1.25 18.24 1.68
C ASN A 275 -2.64 17.67 1.38
N ILE A 276 -3.09 17.77 0.12
CA ILE A 276 -4.33 17.13 -0.35
C ILE A 276 -4.21 15.61 -0.26
N PHE A 277 -3.09 15.05 -0.72
CA PHE A 277 -2.81 13.62 -0.65
C PHE A 277 -2.82 13.13 0.80
N LEU A 278 -2.11 13.80 1.72
CA LEU A 278 -2.11 13.43 3.13
C LEU A 278 -3.52 13.47 3.74
N LYS A 279 -4.31 14.52 3.42
CA LYS A 279 -5.68 14.67 3.92
C LYS A 279 -6.58 13.52 3.44
N ASN A 280 -6.44 13.11 2.19
CA ASN A 280 -7.27 12.05 1.59
C ASN A 280 -6.78 10.64 1.93
N TYR A 281 -5.47 10.48 2.14
CA TYR A 281 -4.81 9.21 2.40
C TYR A 281 -3.91 9.31 3.64
N PRO A 282 -4.50 9.45 4.86
CA PRO A 282 -3.72 9.49 6.09
C PRO A 282 -3.04 8.15 6.35
N PRO A 283 -1.87 8.13 7.03
CA PRO A 283 -1.15 6.89 7.31
C PRO A 283 -1.96 5.94 8.18
N SER A 284 -1.92 4.65 7.84
CA SER A 284 -2.33 3.57 8.74
C SER A 284 -1.15 3.18 9.62
N ILE A 285 -1.31 3.34 10.93
CA ILE A 285 -0.26 3.06 11.91
C ILE A 285 -0.62 1.79 12.69
N THR A 286 0.23 0.78 12.60
CA THR A 286 0.09 -0.47 13.35
C THR A 286 1.27 -0.63 14.31
N SER A 287 0.97 -0.89 15.58
CA SER A 287 1.99 -1.15 16.59
C SER A 287 2.79 -2.41 16.24
N ASN A 288 4.12 -2.32 16.30
CA ASN A 288 4.99 -3.48 16.14
C ASN A 288 5.21 -4.12 17.53
N PRO A 289 4.87 -5.41 17.73
CA PRO A 289 5.10 -6.09 19.02
C PRO A 289 6.58 -6.17 19.41
N TYR A 290 7.50 -5.95 18.47
CA TYR A 290 8.95 -5.91 18.70
C TYR A 290 9.52 -4.48 18.84
N GLY A 291 8.66 -3.47 18.92
CA GLY A 291 9.02 -2.07 19.10
C GLY A 291 8.89 -1.23 17.82
N GLY A 292 8.49 0.04 18.01
CA GLY A 292 8.19 0.98 16.93
C GLY A 292 6.77 0.81 16.35
N ASN A 293 6.49 1.56 15.30
CA ASN A 293 5.22 1.51 14.57
C ASN A 293 5.48 1.22 13.09
N PHE A 294 4.68 0.33 12.50
CA PHE A 294 4.60 0.20 11.05
C PHE A 294 3.69 1.29 10.50
N VAL A 295 4.19 2.03 9.52
CA VAL A 295 3.46 3.10 8.86
C VAL A 295 3.20 2.68 7.42
N ASN A 296 1.93 2.47 7.09
CA ASN A 296 1.47 2.04 5.77
C ASN A 296 0.47 3.02 5.17
N PHE A 297 0.19 2.86 3.88
CA PHE A 297 -0.98 3.46 3.26
C PHE A 297 -2.28 3.03 3.97
N PRO A 298 -3.36 3.82 3.90
CA PRO A 298 -4.69 3.39 4.35
C PRO A 298 -5.22 2.25 3.46
N GLN A 299 -6.12 1.41 3.98
CA GLN A 299 -6.44 0.09 3.40
C GLN A 299 -6.77 0.07 1.89
N PRO A 300 -7.60 0.97 1.32
CA PRO A 300 -7.86 0.91 -0.12
C PRO A 300 -6.59 1.14 -0.95
N LEU A 301 -5.74 2.08 -0.51
CA LEU A 301 -4.50 2.43 -1.19
C LEU A 301 -3.40 1.40 -0.95
N PHE A 302 -3.34 0.82 0.26
CA PHE A 302 -2.43 -0.29 0.57
C PHE A 302 -2.74 -1.53 -0.27
N ASN A 303 -4.02 -1.88 -0.44
CA ASN A 303 -4.41 -3.00 -1.29
C ASN A 303 -3.96 -2.79 -2.75
N GLU A 304 -4.13 -1.57 -3.27
CA GLU A 304 -3.69 -1.26 -4.63
C GLU A 304 -2.15 -1.33 -4.75
N TRP A 305 -1.42 -0.77 -3.79
CA TRP A 305 0.03 -0.86 -3.74
C TRP A 305 0.52 -2.32 -3.66
N ASP A 306 -0.10 -3.14 -2.82
CA ASP A 306 0.21 -4.57 -2.65
C ASP A 306 -0.10 -5.35 -3.94
N ASP A 307 -1.26 -5.11 -4.58
CA ASP A 307 -1.62 -5.72 -5.87
C ASP A 307 -0.59 -5.35 -6.95
N ILE A 308 -0.23 -4.06 -7.09
CA ILE A 308 0.78 -3.63 -8.09
C ILE A 308 2.12 -4.31 -7.82
N SER A 309 2.56 -4.35 -6.57
CA SER A 309 3.83 -4.99 -6.19
C SER A 309 3.79 -6.49 -6.48
N PHE A 310 2.79 -7.20 -5.97
CA PHE A 310 2.67 -8.66 -5.99
C PHE A 310 2.60 -9.21 -7.41
N TYR A 311 1.74 -8.64 -8.27
CA TYR A 311 1.59 -9.09 -9.66
C TYR A 311 2.80 -8.76 -10.55
N ASN A 312 3.81 -8.07 -10.01
CA ASN A 312 5.00 -7.64 -10.75
C ASN A 312 6.30 -8.04 -10.03
N ASN A 313 6.35 -9.27 -9.51
CA ASN A 313 7.52 -9.86 -8.85
C ASN A 313 7.96 -9.09 -7.60
N ASP A 314 7.01 -8.69 -6.76
CA ASP A 314 7.23 -7.92 -5.53
C ASP A 314 7.99 -6.60 -5.76
N ASN A 315 7.73 -5.94 -6.89
CA ASN A 315 8.39 -4.69 -7.27
C ASN A 315 7.80 -3.47 -6.53
N GLN A 316 8.25 -3.27 -5.29
CA GLN A 316 7.82 -2.15 -4.44
C GLN A 316 8.24 -0.76 -4.97
N GLU A 317 9.35 -0.68 -5.73
CA GLU A 317 9.83 0.57 -6.33
C GLU A 317 8.78 1.09 -7.33
N MET A 318 8.32 0.17 -8.19
CA MET A 318 7.27 0.45 -9.15
C MET A 318 5.94 0.76 -8.48
N ALA A 319 5.52 -0.07 -7.53
CA ALA A 319 4.25 0.14 -6.83
C ALA A 319 4.19 1.52 -6.15
N LEU A 320 5.27 1.92 -5.47
CA LEU A 320 5.33 3.24 -4.85
C LEU A 320 5.29 4.36 -5.91
N SER A 321 6.09 4.25 -6.97
CA SER A 321 6.09 5.24 -8.06
C SER A 321 4.71 5.44 -8.69
N VAL A 322 4.03 4.35 -9.02
CA VAL A 322 2.71 4.37 -9.67
C VAL A 322 1.67 5.01 -8.75
N ILE A 323 1.66 4.64 -7.46
CA ILE A 323 0.73 5.20 -6.49
C ILE A 323 0.95 6.71 -6.34
N LEU A 324 2.19 7.17 -6.23
CA LEU A 324 2.49 8.59 -6.07
C LEU A 324 2.02 9.41 -7.28
N ASP A 325 2.12 8.85 -8.49
CA ASP A 325 1.71 9.51 -9.73
C ASP A 325 0.20 9.48 -9.93
N LYS A 326 -0.41 8.30 -9.80
CA LYS A 326 -1.85 8.10 -10.00
C LYS A 326 -2.71 8.98 -9.09
N TYR A 327 -2.23 9.21 -7.87
CA TYR A 327 -2.95 9.99 -6.87
C TYR A 327 -2.47 11.44 -6.76
N ASN A 328 -1.66 11.91 -7.71
CA ASN A 328 -1.06 13.25 -7.74
C ASN A 328 -0.55 13.66 -6.35
N SER A 329 0.30 12.82 -5.76
CA SER A 329 0.66 12.93 -4.35
C SER A 329 1.47 14.16 -3.97
N GLY A 330 1.86 14.99 -4.95
CA GLY A 330 2.82 16.09 -4.75
C GLY A 330 4.22 15.62 -4.36
N ILE A 331 4.48 14.31 -4.37
CA ILE A 331 5.76 13.68 -4.07
C ILE A 331 6.11 12.73 -5.21
N MET A 332 7.40 12.59 -5.52
CA MET A 332 7.86 11.64 -6.53
C MET A 332 9.01 10.80 -6.01
N LEU A 333 9.06 9.55 -6.48
CA LEU A 333 10.20 8.68 -6.29
C LEU A 333 11.23 8.94 -7.39
N THR A 334 12.47 9.17 -6.99
CA THR A 334 13.60 9.34 -7.90
C THR A 334 14.72 8.37 -7.54
N LYS A 335 15.56 8.04 -8.52
CA LYS A 335 16.68 7.11 -8.40
C LYS A 335 17.93 7.74 -8.98
N MET A 336 19.04 7.61 -8.27
CA MET A 336 20.35 8.10 -8.68
C MET A 336 20.89 7.24 -9.83
N ASP A 337 21.32 7.89 -10.92
CA ASP A 337 22.02 7.26 -12.03
C ASP A 337 23.53 7.15 -11.77
N ASN A 338 24.25 6.54 -12.71
CA ASN A 338 25.71 6.36 -12.60
C ASN A 338 26.51 7.67 -12.58
N ASN A 339 25.91 8.78 -13.00
CA ASN A 339 26.52 10.11 -12.96
C ASN A 339 26.19 10.87 -11.67
N GLY A 340 25.50 10.23 -10.73
CA GLY A 340 25.06 10.84 -9.49
C GLY A 340 23.87 11.79 -9.65
N ASN A 341 23.14 11.75 -10.77
CA ASN A 341 21.95 12.55 -10.99
C ASN A 341 20.70 11.75 -10.63
N PHE A 342 19.77 12.37 -9.93
CA PHE A 342 18.48 11.77 -9.62
C PHE A 342 17.51 11.98 -10.78
N LYS A 343 16.89 10.88 -11.21
CA LYS A 343 15.82 10.88 -12.20
C LYS A 343 14.58 10.27 -11.61
N LYS A 344 13.41 10.75 -12.02
CA LYS A 344 12.15 10.11 -11.67
C LYS A 344 12.20 8.63 -12.07
N VAL A 345 11.81 7.78 -11.12
CA VAL A 345 11.39 6.43 -11.42
C VAL A 345 10.02 6.56 -12.07
N ASN A 346 9.89 6.15 -13.33
CA ASN A 346 8.69 6.42 -14.10
C ASN A 346 8.18 5.11 -14.72
N TYR A 347 6.95 4.76 -14.40
CA TYR A 347 6.28 3.57 -14.92
C TYR A 347 4.96 3.98 -15.56
N ILE A 348 4.76 3.56 -16.80
CA ILE A 348 3.52 3.76 -17.54
C ILE A 348 2.70 2.49 -17.44
N SER A 349 1.44 2.62 -17.00
CA SER A 349 0.48 1.52 -16.95
C SER A 349 -0.24 1.37 -18.28
N ASN A 350 -0.27 0.17 -18.83
CA ASN A 350 -1.06 -0.19 -20.00
C ASN A 350 -2.03 -1.31 -19.63
N THR A 351 -3.33 -1.03 -19.69
CA THR A 351 -4.38 -2.03 -19.45
C THR A 351 -4.87 -2.54 -20.80
N ASP A 352 -4.76 -3.85 -21.03
CA ASP A 352 -5.25 -4.47 -22.26
C ASP A 352 -6.79 -4.62 -22.24
N THR A 353 -7.35 -5.06 -23.37
CA THR A 353 -8.80 -5.30 -23.49
C THR A 353 -9.33 -6.41 -22.59
N ALA A 354 -8.46 -7.26 -22.03
CA ALA A 354 -8.83 -8.29 -21.06
C ALA A 354 -8.80 -7.79 -19.61
N GLY A 355 -8.42 -6.52 -19.39
CA GLY A 355 -8.29 -5.90 -18.07
C GLY A 355 -6.95 -6.18 -17.38
N THR A 356 -5.99 -6.82 -18.06
CA THR A 356 -4.65 -7.05 -17.53
C THR A 356 -3.86 -5.76 -17.60
N THR A 357 -3.34 -5.30 -16.47
CA THR A 357 -2.50 -4.10 -16.42
C THR A 357 -1.03 -4.49 -16.38
N THR A 358 -0.26 -3.97 -17.34
CA THR A 358 1.20 -4.11 -17.41
C THR A 358 1.84 -2.76 -17.10
N TYR A 359 3.05 -2.78 -16.54
CA TYR A 359 3.78 -1.57 -16.18
C TYR A 359 5.14 -1.58 -16.86
N THR A 360 5.44 -0.52 -17.61
CA THR A 360 6.71 -0.39 -18.34
C THR A 360 7.50 0.80 -17.81
N ASN A 361 8.75 0.53 -17.38
CA ASN A 361 9.66 1.59 -16.98
C ASN A 361 10.02 2.44 -18.21
N THR A 362 9.72 3.73 -18.16
CA THR A 362 10.03 4.69 -19.23
C THR A 362 10.89 5.80 -18.63
N PRO A 363 12.22 5.66 -18.66
CA PRO A 363 13.13 6.60 -18.00
C PRO A 363 12.89 8.04 -18.46
N CYS A 364 12.83 8.97 -17.51
CA CYS A 364 12.72 10.39 -17.85
C CYS A 364 14.01 10.89 -18.51
N PRO A 365 13.91 11.82 -19.48
CA PRO A 365 15.07 12.47 -20.07
C PRO A 365 15.83 13.30 -19.02
N ASN A 366 17.10 13.58 -19.31
CA ASN A 366 17.96 14.44 -18.48
C ASN A 366 17.47 15.90 -18.44
#